data_AF-A0AAD5QZN7-F1
#
_entry.id   AF-A0AAD5QZN7-F1
#
_cell.length_a   1.000
_cell.length_b   1.000
_cell.length_c   1.000
_cell.angle_alpha   90.00
_cell.angle_beta   90.00
_cell.angle_gamma   90.00
#
_symmetry.space_group_name_H-M   'P 1'
#
loop_
_entity.id
_entity.type
_entity.pdbx_description
1 polymer ?
#
loop_
_entity_poly.entity_id
_entity_poly.type
_entity_poly.pdbx_seq_one_letter_code
_entity_poly.pdbx_strand_id
1 'polypeptide(L)'
;MKRNFNVSGFRLPTAMVFTTSSSAPAQIPSGIANTSDGAKSFVSRLIMQIIVEVLEQQGRSAGLPDTIISSILNQLMVQINYDPLECKTVTVNPKADAIFPDAMMPLPHCIVIGNTVTALCTGTGNGGGEKCKIEGNMKIAPIDNKHLSITGSLTTTNIIMANWSRQMWQSIVNRTIRMLASGPFSSQFFSAFATIG
;
A
#
# COMPACT_ATOMS: atom_id res chain seq x y z
N MET A 1 -19.72 -16.58 -5.32
CA MET A 1 -19.69 -15.28 -6.04
C MET A 1 -18.30 -14.67 -5.93
N LYS A 2 -17.78 -14.04 -6.99
CA LYS A 2 -16.49 -13.30 -6.99
C LYS A 2 -16.73 -11.84 -7.37
N ARG A 3 -16.13 -10.90 -6.64
CA ARG A 3 -16.14 -9.45 -6.93
C ARG A 3 -14.72 -8.92 -6.93
N ASN A 4 -14.35 -8.19 -7.97
CA ASN A 4 -13.03 -7.56 -8.05
C ASN A 4 -13.10 -6.14 -7.50
N PHE A 5 -12.01 -5.67 -6.92
CA PHE A 5 -11.89 -4.29 -6.48
C PHE A 5 -10.50 -3.74 -6.79
N ASN A 6 -10.43 -2.41 -6.89
CA ASN A 6 -9.19 -1.67 -7.02
C ASN A 6 -9.15 -0.56 -5.99
N VAL A 7 -7.98 -0.35 -5.39
CA VAL A 7 -7.68 0.76 -4.47
C VAL A 7 -6.51 1.53 -5.05
N SER A 8 -6.68 2.84 -5.23
CA SER A 8 -5.63 3.70 -5.77
C SER A 8 -5.71 5.11 -5.17
N GLY A 9 -4.78 5.98 -5.56
CA GLY A 9 -4.73 7.37 -5.08
C GLY A 9 -4.14 7.52 -3.67
N PHE A 10 -3.54 6.47 -3.11
CA PHE A 10 -2.76 6.55 -1.87
C PHE A 10 -1.30 6.96 -2.16
N ARG A 11 -0.62 7.50 -1.15
CA ARG A 11 0.83 7.71 -1.16
C ARG A 11 1.52 6.50 -0.58
N LEU A 12 2.66 6.10 -1.13
CA LEU A 12 3.31 4.81 -0.81
C LEU A 12 3.90 4.78 0.62
N PRO A 13 3.31 4.02 1.58
CA PRO A 13 3.91 3.85 2.90
C PRO A 13 5.18 2.99 2.84
N THR A 14 6.16 3.26 3.72
CA THR A 14 7.39 2.44 3.77
C THR A 14 7.14 0.97 4.12
N ALA A 15 6.07 0.69 4.86
CA ALA A 15 5.68 -0.69 5.18
C ALA A 15 5.21 -1.49 3.94
N MET A 16 4.87 -0.81 2.84
CA MET A 16 4.41 -1.43 1.59
C MET A 16 5.51 -1.53 0.51
N VAL A 17 6.75 -1.16 0.84
CA VAL A 17 7.91 -1.35 -0.04
C VAL A 17 8.85 -2.39 0.55
N PHE A 18 9.78 -2.89 -0.26
CA PHE A 18 10.79 -3.82 0.21
C PHE A 18 12.20 -3.40 -0.19
N THR A 19 13.19 -4.00 0.47
CA THR A 19 14.59 -3.79 0.19
C THR A 19 15.35 -5.09 0.39
N THR A 20 16.38 -5.32 -0.42
CA THR A 20 17.35 -6.39 -0.19
C THR A 20 18.61 -5.87 0.51
N SER A 21 18.68 -4.57 0.80
CA SER A 21 19.82 -3.95 1.48
C SER A 21 19.66 -4.00 2.99
N SER A 22 20.71 -4.40 3.68
CA SER A 22 20.77 -4.38 5.15
C SER A 22 20.79 -2.97 5.74
N SER A 23 21.15 -1.94 4.96
CA SER A 23 21.27 -0.56 5.45
C SER A 23 19.95 0.21 5.52
N ALA A 24 18.93 -0.24 4.79
CA ALA A 24 17.65 0.46 4.70
C ALA A 24 16.75 0.29 5.95
N PRO A 25 16.63 -0.90 6.56
CA PRO A 25 15.88 -1.08 7.81
C PRO A 25 16.38 -0.20 8.97
N ALA A 26 17.68 0.06 9.04
CA ALA A 26 18.26 0.92 10.09
C ALA A 26 17.82 2.39 9.99
N GLN A 27 17.42 2.85 8.80
CA GLN A 27 17.04 4.25 8.57
C GLN A 27 15.54 4.50 8.69
N ILE A 28 14.70 3.45 8.64
CA ILE A 28 13.24 3.57 8.58
C ILE A 28 12.62 2.95 9.85
N PRO A 29 12.37 3.74 10.90
CA PRO A 29 11.77 3.25 12.15
C PRO A 29 10.36 2.67 11.96
N SER A 30 9.61 3.17 10.97
CA SER A 30 8.27 2.69 10.60
C SER A 30 8.27 1.35 9.84
N GLY A 31 9.45 0.78 9.60
CA GLY A 31 9.65 -0.49 8.93
C GLY A 31 9.67 -0.41 7.40
N ILE A 32 10.44 -1.32 6.82
CA ILE A 32 10.50 -1.68 5.40
C ILE A 32 10.64 -3.21 5.34
N ALA A 33 9.99 -3.87 4.37
CA ALA A 33 10.10 -5.31 4.25
C ALA A 33 11.47 -5.71 3.69
N ASN A 34 12.02 -6.85 4.13
CA ASN A 34 13.29 -7.36 3.60
C ASN A 34 13.12 -8.20 2.31
N THR A 35 11.87 -8.45 1.91
CA THR A 35 11.52 -9.23 0.72
C THR A 35 10.24 -8.69 0.09
N SER A 36 10.08 -8.93 -1.23
CA SER A 36 8.83 -8.60 -1.94
C SER A 36 7.63 -9.30 -1.31
N ASP A 37 7.78 -10.58 -0.96
CA ASP A 37 6.71 -11.36 -0.33
C ASP A 37 6.33 -10.81 1.06
N GLY A 38 7.30 -10.31 1.84
CA GLY A 38 7.03 -9.66 3.11
C GLY A 38 6.14 -8.42 2.96
N ALA A 39 6.42 -7.58 1.95
CA ALA A 39 5.59 -6.41 1.63
C ALA A 39 4.19 -6.83 1.14
N LYS A 40 4.10 -7.84 0.27
CA LYS A 40 2.81 -8.38 -0.19
C LYS A 40 1.99 -8.94 0.97
N SER A 41 2.59 -9.75 1.85
CA SER A 41 1.93 -10.29 3.03
C SER A 41 1.50 -9.22 4.02
N PHE A 42 2.27 -8.14 4.15
CA PHE A 42 1.86 -6.97 4.93
C PHE A 42 0.58 -6.35 4.37
N VAL A 43 0.55 -6.02 3.08
CA VAL A 43 -0.63 -5.42 2.42
C VAL A 43 -1.84 -6.35 2.49
N SER A 44 -1.65 -7.65 2.21
CA SER A 44 -2.72 -8.65 2.28
C SER A 44 -3.34 -8.73 3.66
N ARG A 45 -2.53 -8.78 4.73
CA ARG A 45 -3.03 -8.83 6.11
C ARG A 45 -3.74 -7.54 6.49
N LEU A 46 -3.17 -6.38 6.15
CA LEU A 46 -3.76 -5.08 6.43
C LEU A 46 -5.15 -4.95 5.80
N ILE A 47 -5.28 -5.22 4.51
CA ILE A 47 -6.55 -5.12 3.81
C ILE A 47 -7.55 -6.15 4.33
N MET A 48 -7.13 -7.40 4.57
CA MET A 48 -8.01 -8.44 5.08
C MET A 48 -8.55 -8.11 6.47
N GLN A 49 -7.70 -7.67 7.40
CA GLN A 49 -8.10 -7.28 8.75
C GLN A 49 -9.17 -6.18 8.70
N ILE A 50 -8.93 -5.12 7.92
CA ILE A 50 -9.87 -4.01 7.85
C ILE A 50 -11.17 -4.41 7.15
N ILE A 51 -11.13 -5.25 6.11
CA ILE A 51 -12.36 -5.76 5.47
C ILE A 51 -13.19 -6.57 6.46
N VAL A 52 -12.55 -7.43 7.27
CA VAL A 52 -13.23 -8.20 8.32
C VAL A 52 -13.86 -7.26 9.35
N GLU A 53 -13.11 -6.28 9.86
CA GLU A 53 -13.64 -5.29 10.82
C GLU A 53 -14.83 -4.51 10.26
N VAL A 54 -14.75 -4.06 8.99
CA VAL A 54 -15.86 -3.37 8.32
C VAL A 54 -17.08 -4.26 8.23
N LEU A 55 -16.91 -5.54 7.88
CA LEU A 55 -18.00 -6.49 7.76
C LEU A 55 -18.64 -6.83 9.09
N GLU A 56 -17.85 -6.99 10.16
CA GLU A 56 -18.36 -7.15 11.52
C GLU A 56 -19.20 -5.95 11.96
N GLN A 57 -18.66 -4.75 11.77
CA GLN A 57 -19.38 -3.51 12.09
C GLN A 57 -20.67 -3.38 11.28
N GLN A 58 -20.64 -3.70 9.99
CA GLN A 58 -21.84 -3.67 9.15
C GLN A 58 -22.87 -4.71 9.60
N GLY A 59 -22.45 -5.95 9.85
CA GLY A 59 -23.34 -7.01 10.32
C GLY A 59 -24.04 -6.65 11.63
N ARG A 60 -23.28 -6.13 12.61
CA ARG A 60 -23.83 -5.66 13.88
C ARG A 60 -24.79 -4.49 13.70
N SER A 61 -24.44 -3.53 12.84
CA SER A 61 -25.31 -2.38 12.55
C SER A 61 -26.61 -2.77 11.84
N ALA A 62 -26.61 -3.92 11.14
CA ALA A 62 -27.79 -4.49 10.51
C ALA A 62 -28.60 -5.42 11.44
N GLY A 63 -28.21 -5.54 12.72
CA GLY A 63 -28.87 -6.41 13.69
C GLY A 63 -28.63 -7.90 13.47
N LEU A 64 -27.59 -8.28 12.71
CA LEU A 64 -27.24 -9.68 12.53
C LEU A 64 -26.65 -10.25 13.83
N PRO A 65 -27.05 -11.46 14.25
CA PRO A 65 -26.40 -12.17 15.34
C PRO A 65 -24.91 -12.42 15.04
N ASP A 66 -24.06 -12.37 16.07
CA ASP A 66 -22.61 -12.61 15.91
C ASP A 66 -22.32 -13.98 15.25
N THR A 67 -23.14 -15.00 15.50
CA THR A 67 -23.02 -16.33 14.85
C THR A 67 -23.19 -16.28 13.33
N ILE A 68 -24.09 -15.42 12.83
CA ILE A 68 -24.30 -15.19 11.39
C ILE A 68 -23.12 -14.41 10.82
N ILE A 69 -22.65 -13.40 11.54
CA ILE A 69 -21.47 -12.61 11.14
C ILE A 69 -20.25 -13.52 11.00
N SER A 70 -19.96 -14.35 12.01
CA SER A 70 -18.84 -15.31 11.94
C SER A 70 -19.00 -16.32 10.81
N SER A 71 -20.22 -16.81 10.56
CA SER A 71 -20.48 -17.73 9.43
C SER A 71 -20.23 -17.06 8.06
N ILE A 72 -20.58 -15.79 7.93
CA ILE A 72 -20.31 -14.98 6.74
C ILE A 72 -18.80 -14.82 6.54
N LEU A 73 -18.07 -14.42 7.59
CA LEU A 73 -16.62 -14.18 7.54
C LEU A 73 -15.83 -15.45 7.24
N ASN A 74 -16.21 -16.59 7.81
CA ASN A 74 -15.56 -17.88 7.54
C ASN A 74 -15.71 -18.35 6.08
N GLN A 75 -16.71 -17.82 5.37
CA GLN A 75 -16.96 -18.11 3.96
C GLN A 75 -16.41 -17.05 3.03
N LEU A 76 -15.72 -16.04 3.55
CA LEU A 76 -15.11 -14.96 2.78
C LEU A 76 -13.63 -15.28 2.53
N MET A 77 -13.25 -15.29 1.25
CA MET A 77 -11.86 -15.34 0.82
C MET A 77 -11.49 -14.01 0.17
N VAL A 78 -10.42 -13.39 0.67
CA VAL A 78 -9.85 -12.16 0.12
C VAL A 78 -8.52 -12.51 -0.57
N GLN A 79 -8.43 -12.24 -1.86
CA GLN A 79 -7.17 -12.34 -2.60
C GLN A 79 -6.70 -10.95 -2.99
N ILE A 80 -5.45 -10.62 -2.64
CA ILE A 80 -4.85 -9.32 -2.92
C ILE A 80 -3.70 -9.50 -3.91
N ASN A 81 -3.66 -8.60 -4.89
CA ASN A 81 -2.61 -8.47 -5.88
C ASN A 81 -2.01 -7.06 -5.75
N TYR A 82 -0.74 -7.02 -5.37
CA TYR A 82 0.01 -5.80 -5.15
C TYR A 82 1.43 -6.00 -5.69
N ASP A 83 1.98 -4.99 -6.36
CA ASP A 83 3.35 -4.98 -6.88
C ASP A 83 4.22 -4.06 -6.02
N PRO A 84 4.95 -4.60 -5.02
CA PRO A 84 5.77 -3.77 -4.14
C PRO A 84 6.92 -3.12 -4.90
N LEU A 85 7.19 -1.86 -4.59
CA LEU A 85 8.40 -1.19 -5.04
C LEU A 85 9.62 -1.75 -4.30
N GLU A 86 10.68 -2.09 -5.04
CA GLU A 86 11.99 -2.36 -4.46
C GLU A 86 12.74 -1.04 -4.25
N CYS A 87 13.20 -0.79 -3.02
CA CYS A 87 14.11 0.30 -2.69
C CYS A 87 15.49 -0.29 -2.41
N LYS A 88 16.43 -0.22 -3.37
CA LYS A 88 17.78 -0.76 -3.18
C LYS A 88 18.53 -0.03 -2.07
N THR A 89 18.35 1.27 -2.01
CA THR A 89 18.79 2.12 -0.91
C THR A 89 17.70 3.14 -0.59
N VAL A 90 17.80 3.75 0.58
CA VAL A 90 16.84 4.75 1.05
C VAL A 90 17.59 5.94 1.63
N THR A 91 16.97 7.11 1.59
CA THR A 91 17.34 8.23 2.44
C THR A 91 16.08 8.83 3.03
N VAL A 92 16.10 9.03 4.35
CA VAL A 92 14.96 9.51 5.12
C VAL A 92 15.15 10.97 5.49
N ASN A 93 14.15 11.78 5.19
CA ASN A 93 14.11 13.23 5.42
C ASN A 93 15.37 13.95 4.93
N PRO A 94 15.79 13.76 3.66
CA PRO A 94 16.94 14.48 3.14
C PRO A 94 16.70 15.99 3.15
N LYS A 95 17.78 16.75 3.30
CA LYS A 95 17.75 18.20 3.14
C LYS A 95 17.42 18.58 1.70
N ALA A 96 16.85 19.77 1.50
CA ALA A 96 16.46 20.25 0.17
C ALA A 96 17.64 20.33 -0.81
N ASP A 97 18.84 20.61 -0.32
CA ASP A 97 20.09 20.70 -1.08
C ASP A 97 20.86 19.37 -1.16
N ALA A 98 20.26 18.25 -0.72
CA ALA A 98 20.93 16.96 -0.73
C ALA A 98 21.32 16.53 -2.15
N ILE A 99 22.61 16.22 -2.29
CA ILE A 99 23.22 15.66 -3.49
C ILE A 99 23.62 14.23 -3.19
N PHE A 100 23.23 13.31 -4.07
CA PHE A 100 23.55 11.89 -3.93
C PHE A 100 24.62 11.50 -4.96
N PRO A 101 25.90 11.43 -4.56
CA PRO A 101 27.01 11.12 -5.47
C PRO A 101 26.99 9.67 -5.94
N ASP A 102 27.65 9.43 -7.07
CA ASP A 102 27.66 8.17 -7.84
C ASP A 102 28.31 6.98 -7.09
N ALA A 103 29.18 7.25 -6.12
CA ALA A 103 29.94 6.21 -5.42
C ALA A 103 29.02 5.23 -4.66
N MET A 104 28.69 4.11 -5.31
CA MET A 104 28.00 2.94 -4.75
C MET A 104 26.55 3.16 -4.29
N MET A 105 25.75 3.96 -5.00
CA MET A 105 24.30 4.01 -4.75
C MET A 105 23.54 3.05 -5.70
N PRO A 106 23.16 1.84 -5.26
CA PRO A 106 22.33 0.96 -6.08
C PRO A 106 20.92 1.56 -6.23
N LEU A 107 20.38 1.43 -7.45
CA LEU A 107 19.13 2.02 -7.90
C LEU A 107 18.01 0.96 -8.02
N PRO A 108 16.73 1.32 -7.81
CA PRO A 108 16.28 2.67 -7.50
C PRO A 108 16.55 3.03 -6.03
N HIS A 109 16.96 4.27 -5.82
CA HIS A 109 17.13 4.84 -4.48
C HIS A 109 15.85 5.59 -4.10
N CYS A 110 15.23 5.21 -2.99
CA CYS A 110 13.95 5.76 -2.56
C CYS A 110 14.14 6.96 -1.64
N ILE A 111 13.49 8.07 -1.97
CA ILE A 111 13.42 9.26 -1.12
C ILE A 111 12.21 9.11 -0.22
N VAL A 112 12.44 9.13 1.10
CA VAL A 112 11.42 8.96 2.12
C VAL A 112 11.26 10.25 2.91
N ILE A 113 10.03 10.72 3.07
CA ILE A 113 9.68 11.81 3.97
C ILE A 113 8.74 11.27 5.04
N GLY A 114 9.17 11.34 6.30
CA GLY A 114 8.53 10.65 7.43
C GLY A 114 8.52 9.14 7.20
N ASN A 115 7.33 8.58 6.94
CA ASN A 115 7.07 7.17 6.66
C ASN A 115 6.49 6.94 5.24
N THR A 116 6.69 7.89 4.33
CA THR A 116 6.16 7.83 2.95
C THR A 116 7.30 7.87 1.95
N VAL A 117 7.31 6.95 0.99
CA VAL A 117 8.17 7.06 -0.19
C VAL A 117 7.55 8.11 -1.11
N THR A 118 8.27 9.19 -1.37
CA THR A 118 7.75 10.34 -2.12
C THR A 118 8.26 10.40 -3.55
N ALA A 119 9.46 9.86 -3.80
CA ALA A 119 10.06 9.90 -5.12
C ALA A 119 11.16 8.85 -5.27
N LEU A 120 11.56 8.62 -6.52
CA LEU A 120 12.64 7.71 -6.88
C LEU A 120 13.80 8.49 -7.47
N CYS A 121 15.00 8.18 -7.03
CA CYS A 121 16.21 8.51 -7.75
C CYS A 121 16.48 7.38 -8.76
N THR A 122 16.48 7.71 -10.06
CA THR A 122 16.58 6.73 -11.15
C THR A 122 17.92 6.75 -11.89
N GLY A 123 18.77 7.75 -11.64
CA GLY A 123 20.22 7.70 -11.89
C GLY A 123 20.68 7.25 -13.29
N THR A 124 19.88 7.44 -14.35
CA THR A 124 20.27 7.15 -15.74
C THR A 124 21.00 8.35 -16.34
N GLY A 125 22.28 8.49 -16.01
CA GLY A 125 23.20 9.38 -16.71
C GLY A 125 24.44 8.60 -17.12
N ASN A 126 24.73 8.55 -18.41
CA ASN A 126 26.03 8.11 -18.93
C ASN A 126 27.04 9.23 -18.63
N GLY A 127 27.81 9.11 -17.55
CA GLY A 127 28.86 10.08 -17.20
C GLY A 127 28.96 10.29 -15.69
N GLY A 128 30.18 10.14 -15.14
CA GLY A 128 30.48 10.13 -13.71
C GLY A 128 30.27 11.48 -13.00
N GLY A 129 29.01 11.85 -12.81
CA GLY A 129 28.56 13.01 -12.04
C GLY A 129 27.16 12.77 -11.46
N GLU A 130 26.98 13.19 -10.21
CA GLU A 130 25.73 13.26 -9.39
C GLU A 130 24.53 12.47 -9.93
N LYS A 131 24.16 11.37 -9.25
CA LYS A 131 23.07 10.50 -9.68
C LYS A 131 21.70 11.13 -9.44
N CYS A 132 21.53 11.93 -8.37
CA CYS A 132 20.32 12.71 -8.09
C CYS A 132 20.60 13.94 -7.22
N LYS A 133 19.85 15.02 -7.50
CA LYS A 133 19.85 16.24 -6.69
C LYS A 133 18.40 16.63 -6.38
N ILE A 134 18.08 16.81 -5.09
CA ILE A 134 16.73 17.17 -4.66
C ILE A 134 16.36 18.57 -5.13
N GLU A 135 17.25 19.53 -4.88
CA GLU A 135 17.12 20.88 -5.40
C GLU A 135 17.17 20.85 -6.94
N GLY A 136 16.10 21.33 -7.57
CA GLY A 136 15.93 21.32 -9.03
C GLY A 136 15.36 20.02 -9.60
N ASN A 137 14.96 19.05 -8.77
CA ASN A 137 14.36 17.77 -9.17
C ASN A 137 15.19 16.98 -10.21
N MET A 138 16.51 17.07 -10.13
CA MET A 138 17.38 16.49 -11.14
C MET A 138 17.46 14.96 -10.97
N LYS A 139 17.07 14.23 -12.02
CA LYS A 139 17.04 12.75 -12.07
C LYS A 139 16.13 12.11 -10.99
N ILE A 140 15.17 12.89 -10.51
CA ILE A 140 14.07 12.41 -9.65
C ILE A 140 12.90 12.02 -10.55
N ALA A 141 12.42 10.80 -10.40
CA ALA A 141 11.24 10.29 -11.09
C ALA A 141 10.07 10.11 -10.10
N PRO A 142 8.82 10.27 -10.59
CA PRO A 142 7.65 9.86 -9.82
C PRO A 142 7.63 8.32 -9.65
N ILE A 143 6.87 7.87 -8.66
CA ILE A 143 6.59 6.45 -8.45
C ILE A 143 5.56 6.00 -9.48
N ASP A 144 5.82 4.88 -10.16
CA ASP A 144 4.88 4.29 -11.11
C ASP A 144 3.57 3.87 -10.42
N ASN A 145 2.45 4.12 -11.09
CA ASN A 145 1.10 3.84 -10.60
C ASN A 145 0.89 2.37 -10.23
N LYS A 146 1.64 1.43 -10.83
CA LYS A 146 1.56 0.00 -10.45
C LYS A 146 1.92 -0.25 -8.97
N HIS A 147 2.77 0.59 -8.38
CA HIS A 147 3.14 0.53 -6.96
C HIS A 147 2.17 1.33 -6.06
N LEU A 148 1.30 2.15 -6.67
CA LEU A 148 0.29 2.99 -6.01
C LEU A 148 -1.14 2.45 -6.23
N SER A 149 -1.24 1.16 -6.52
CA SER A 149 -2.50 0.48 -6.80
C SER A 149 -2.52 -0.89 -6.13
N ILE A 150 -3.60 -1.19 -5.42
CA ILE A 150 -3.87 -2.51 -4.84
C ILE A 150 -5.11 -3.05 -5.54
N THR A 151 -4.96 -4.17 -6.23
CA THR A 151 -6.10 -4.88 -6.81
C THR A 151 -6.43 -6.09 -5.97
N GLY A 152 -7.67 -6.54 -6.00
CA GLY A 152 -8.05 -7.72 -5.25
C GLY A 152 -9.36 -8.31 -5.71
N SER A 153 -9.69 -9.45 -5.13
CA SER A 153 -10.99 -10.07 -5.29
C SER A 153 -11.52 -10.62 -3.99
N LEU A 154 -12.82 -10.44 -3.79
CA LEU A 154 -13.61 -10.97 -2.69
C LEU A 154 -14.43 -12.13 -3.25
N THR A 155 -14.20 -13.31 -2.71
CA THR A 155 -14.95 -14.52 -3.06
C THR A 155 -15.74 -14.97 -1.85
N THR A 156 -17.03 -15.24 -2.03
CA THR A 156 -17.88 -15.76 -0.96
C THR A 156 -18.80 -16.85 -1.46
N THR A 157 -19.01 -17.87 -0.62
CA THR A 157 -20.04 -18.90 -0.80
C THR A 157 -21.33 -18.57 -0.04
N ASN A 158 -21.31 -17.54 0.81
CA ASN A 158 -22.46 -17.18 1.61
C ASN A 158 -23.54 -16.52 0.73
N ILE A 159 -24.75 -17.08 0.75
CA ILE A 159 -25.83 -16.64 -0.14
C ILE A 159 -26.30 -15.20 0.14
N ILE A 160 -26.18 -14.73 1.38
CA ILE A 160 -26.57 -13.36 1.77
C ILE A 160 -25.64 -12.37 1.07
N MET A 161 -24.33 -12.53 1.24
CA MET A 161 -23.34 -11.65 0.59
C MET A 161 -23.33 -11.82 -0.93
N ALA A 162 -23.58 -13.03 -1.44
CA ALA A 162 -23.62 -13.30 -2.87
C ALA A 162 -24.73 -12.50 -3.58
N ASN A 163 -25.80 -12.16 -2.88
CA ASN A 163 -26.93 -11.38 -3.40
C ASN A 163 -26.80 -9.88 -3.15
N TRP A 164 -25.71 -9.42 -2.53
CA TRP A 164 -25.49 -7.99 -2.32
C TRP A 164 -25.33 -7.22 -3.62
N SER A 165 -25.95 -6.04 -3.66
CA SER A 165 -25.83 -5.13 -4.79
C SER A 165 -24.41 -4.57 -4.92
N ARG A 166 -24.07 -4.03 -6.09
CA ARG A 166 -22.78 -3.36 -6.30
C ARG A 166 -22.57 -2.21 -5.31
N GLN A 167 -23.64 -1.51 -4.95
CA GLN A 167 -23.63 -0.40 -4.00
C GLN A 167 -23.28 -0.86 -2.58
N MET A 168 -23.78 -2.03 -2.16
CA MET A 168 -23.41 -2.62 -0.88
C MET A 168 -21.92 -2.99 -0.85
N TRP A 169 -21.43 -3.65 -1.90
CA TRP A 169 -19.99 -3.96 -2.02
C TRP A 169 -19.12 -2.70 -2.08
N GLN A 170 -19.55 -1.68 -2.81
CA GLN A 170 -18.85 -0.39 -2.89
C GLN A 170 -18.82 0.30 -1.51
N SER A 171 -19.89 0.19 -0.72
CA SER A 171 -19.95 0.71 0.66
C SER A 171 -18.91 0.03 1.56
N ILE A 172 -18.74 -1.30 1.45
CA ILE A 172 -17.71 -2.03 2.19
C ILE A 172 -16.33 -1.49 1.86
N VAL A 173 -15.94 -1.49 0.59
CA VAL A 173 -14.57 -1.11 0.23
C VAL A 173 -14.32 0.38 0.50
N ASN A 174 -15.33 1.25 0.32
CA ASN A 174 -15.21 2.66 0.73
C ASN A 174 -14.98 2.82 2.24
N ARG A 175 -15.65 2.03 3.08
CA ARG A 175 -15.40 2.04 4.53
C ARG A 175 -14.02 1.50 4.87
N THR A 176 -13.55 0.47 4.16
CA THR A 176 -12.17 -0.05 4.31
C THR A 176 -11.15 1.05 4.06
N ILE A 177 -11.31 1.84 2.99
CA ILE A 177 -10.41 2.98 2.72
C ILE A 177 -10.51 4.06 3.79
N ARG A 178 -11.72 4.37 4.27
CA ARG A 178 -11.88 5.32 5.37
C ARG A 178 -11.19 4.87 6.64
N MET A 179 -11.24 3.57 6.98
CA MET A 179 -10.56 3.01 8.13
C MET A 179 -9.03 3.06 7.99
N LEU A 180 -8.51 2.79 6.78
CA LEU A 180 -7.09 3.02 6.47
C LEU A 180 -6.70 4.49 6.65
N ALA A 181 -7.54 5.40 6.16
CA ALA A 181 -7.33 6.85 6.22
C ALA A 181 -7.50 7.42 7.64
N SER A 182 -8.17 6.73 8.57
CA SER A 182 -8.26 7.12 9.98
C SER A 182 -7.24 6.40 10.89
N GLY A 183 -6.53 5.42 10.35
CA GLY A 183 -5.61 4.56 11.10
C GLY A 183 -4.16 5.03 11.08
N PRO A 184 -3.21 4.11 11.35
CA PRO A 184 -1.77 4.39 11.32
C PRO A 184 -1.22 4.88 9.98
N PHE A 185 -1.97 4.68 8.89
CA PHE A 185 -1.62 5.11 7.53
C PHE A 185 -2.46 6.29 7.03
N SER A 186 -3.00 7.09 7.96
CA SER A 186 -3.91 8.20 7.65
C SER A 186 -3.35 9.16 6.60
N SER A 187 -2.11 9.62 6.79
CA SER A 187 -1.44 10.55 5.86
C SER A 187 -1.19 9.97 4.46
N GLN A 188 -1.15 8.65 4.34
CA GLN A 188 -0.93 7.93 3.10
C GLN A 188 -2.23 7.62 2.36
N PHE A 189 -3.29 7.30 3.10
CA PHE A 189 -4.59 6.90 2.53
C PHE A 189 -5.64 8.02 2.52
N PHE A 190 -5.33 9.24 2.98
CA PHE A 190 -6.26 10.36 3.01
C PHE A 190 -6.95 10.66 1.66
N SER A 191 -6.20 10.56 0.55
CA SER A 191 -6.71 10.76 -0.81
C SER A 191 -7.07 9.47 -1.54
N ALA A 192 -6.95 8.32 -0.86
CA ALA A 192 -7.20 7.04 -1.49
C ALA A 192 -8.69 6.86 -1.79
N PHE A 193 -8.98 6.12 -2.84
CA PHE A 193 -10.33 5.73 -3.20
C PHE A 193 -10.34 4.30 -3.70
N ALA A 194 -11.53 3.70 -3.73
CA ALA A 194 -11.70 2.35 -4.21
C ALA A 194 -12.88 2.22 -5.16
N THR A 195 -12.80 1.23 -6.05
CA THR A 195 -13.84 0.91 -7.03
C THR A 195 -14.11 -0.58 -7.07
N ILE A 196 -15.38 -0.96 -7.21
CA ILE A 196 -15.80 -2.34 -7.49
C ILE A 196 -15.94 -2.54 -9.00
N GLY A 197 -15.35 -3.62 -9.50
CA GLY A 197 -15.51 -4.13 -10.86
C GLY A 197 -16.67 -5.10 -11.04
#